data_AF-A0A4Q0AU30-F1
#
_entry.id   AF-A0A4Q0AU30-F1
#
_cell.length_a   1.000
_cell.length_b   1.000
_cell.length_c   1.000
_cell.angle_alpha   90.00
_cell.angle_beta   90.00
_cell.angle_gamma   90.00
#
_symmetry.space_group_name_H-M   'P 1'
#
loop_
_entity.id
_entity.type
_entity.pdbx_description
1 polymer ?
#
loop_
_entity_poly.entity_id
_entity_poly.type
_entity_poly.pdbx_seq_one_letter_code
_entity_poly.pdbx_strand_id
1 'polypeptide(L)'
;MSLWIAMLIVQPFLIKYKKLPQHRLIGRLSYFLVPLVLLSTFLVIRLEYYTRINNFRLQIANGLSHISESEILKKSCNNPNGLFFFLFFAIFYVLGIINHHKSSIHARYMLATGLTLLAPTFDRIVEIDFRISTIAGIIPAFVITFLLIDFILIILIRRDYKIGKPIKTLTGCLIIYVVGQILYYVIPSFDWWGNFYAFIMKPAP
;
A
#
# COMPACT_ATOMS: atom_id res chain seq x y z
N MET A 1 -5.31 0.08 -11.81
CA MET A 1 -5.87 0.52 -10.51
C MET A 1 -7.37 0.75 -10.56
N SER A 2 -7.89 1.62 -11.44
CA SER A 2 -9.33 1.96 -11.46
C SER A 2 -10.25 0.74 -11.64
N LEU A 3 -9.89 -0.20 -12.51
CA LEU A 3 -10.62 -1.46 -12.67
C LEU A 3 -10.67 -2.31 -11.40
N TRP A 4 -9.60 -2.32 -10.62
CA TRP A 4 -9.54 -3.05 -9.36
C TRP A 4 -10.47 -2.41 -8.32
N ILE A 5 -10.46 -1.08 -8.21
CA ILE A 5 -11.36 -0.34 -7.31
C ILE A 5 -12.81 -0.57 -7.72
N ALA A 6 -13.12 -0.45 -9.02
CA ALA A 6 -14.45 -0.73 -9.54
C ALA A 6 -14.89 -2.16 -9.19
N MET A 7 -14.00 -3.13 -9.35
CA MET A 7 -14.28 -4.52 -8.98
C MET A 7 -14.56 -4.67 -7.47
N LEU A 8 -13.75 -4.09 -6.59
CA LEU A 8 -13.96 -4.14 -5.14
C LEU A 8 -15.30 -3.52 -4.73
N ILE A 9 -15.70 -2.42 -5.38
CA ILE A 9 -16.96 -1.73 -5.10
C ILE A 9 -18.16 -2.56 -5.59
N VAL A 10 -18.08 -3.11 -6.81
CA VAL A 10 -19.18 -3.86 -7.45
C VAL A 10 -19.47 -5.18 -6.73
N GLN A 11 -18.45 -5.86 -6.20
CA GLN A 11 -18.60 -7.19 -5.60
C GLN A 11 -19.62 -7.26 -4.44
N PRO A 12 -19.60 -6.37 -3.42
CA PRO A 12 -20.62 -6.33 -2.37
C PRO A 12 -22.05 -6.09 -2.90
N PHE A 13 -22.23 -5.26 -3.92
CA PHE A 13 -23.54 -5.02 -4.53
C PHE A 13 -24.09 -6.29 -5.19
N LEU A 14 -23.24 -7.03 -5.91
CA LEU A 14 -23.66 -8.29 -6.52
C LEU A 14 -24.11 -9.31 -5.47
N ILE A 15 -23.47 -9.35 -4.30
CA ILE A 15 -23.91 -10.20 -3.17
C ILE A 15 -25.28 -9.70 -2.65
N LYS A 16 -25.43 -8.38 -2.42
CA LYS A 16 -26.69 -7.78 -1.94
C LYS A 16 -27.87 -8.08 -2.87
N TYR A 17 -27.67 -8.00 -4.18
CA TYR A 17 -28.68 -8.31 -5.20
C TYR A 17 -28.78 -9.80 -5.54
N LYS A 18 -28.17 -10.69 -4.74
CA LYS A 18 -28.18 -12.16 -4.91
C LYS A 18 -27.61 -12.64 -6.27
N LYS A 19 -26.83 -11.80 -6.95
CA LYS A 19 -26.13 -12.04 -8.22
C LYS A 19 -24.80 -12.78 -8.00
N LEU A 20 -24.87 -13.93 -7.32
CA LEU A 20 -23.70 -14.76 -6.96
C LEU A 20 -22.90 -15.31 -8.15
N PRO A 21 -23.51 -15.69 -9.29
CA PRO A 21 -22.74 -16.09 -10.48
C PRO A 21 -21.85 -14.95 -11.01
N GLN A 22 -22.38 -13.71 -11.05
CA GLN A 22 -21.62 -12.54 -11.48
C GLN A 22 -20.49 -12.21 -10.50
N HIS A 23 -20.75 -12.30 -9.18
CA HIS A 23 -19.70 -12.12 -8.16
C HIS A 23 -18.54 -13.11 -8.39
N ARG A 24 -18.85 -14.39 -8.62
CA ARG A 24 -17.84 -15.42 -8.90
C ARG A 24 -17.11 -15.21 -10.22
N LEU A 25 -17.79 -14.74 -11.27
CA LEU A 25 -17.16 -14.41 -12.54
C LEU A 25 -16.16 -13.26 -12.37
N ILE A 26 -16.60 -12.15 -11.78
CA ILE A 26 -15.76 -10.97 -11.55
C ILE A 26 -14.61 -11.30 -10.60
N GLY A 27 -14.86 -12.08 -9.54
CA GLY A 27 -13.82 -12.59 -8.65
C GLY A 27 -12.75 -13.39 -9.40
N ARG A 28 -13.14 -14.18 -10.41
CA ARG A 28 -12.15 -14.89 -11.25
C ARG A 28 -11.35 -13.97 -12.17
N LEU A 29 -11.94 -12.88 -12.66
CA LEU A 29 -11.18 -11.88 -13.41
C LEU A 29 -10.07 -11.24 -12.55
N SER A 30 -10.21 -11.24 -11.22
CA SER A 30 -9.16 -10.74 -10.32
C SER A 30 -7.83 -11.50 -10.46
N TYR A 31 -7.86 -12.79 -10.80
CA TYR A 31 -6.63 -13.59 -10.98
C TYR A 31 -5.77 -13.08 -12.12
N PHE A 32 -6.36 -12.43 -13.12
CA PHE A 32 -5.62 -11.79 -14.20
C PHE A 32 -5.34 -10.31 -13.89
N LEU A 33 -6.34 -9.60 -13.34
CA LEU A 33 -6.22 -8.17 -13.08
C LEU A 33 -5.20 -7.85 -11.99
N VAL A 34 -5.08 -8.67 -10.94
CA VAL A 34 -4.18 -8.40 -9.82
C VAL A 34 -2.70 -8.51 -10.19
N PRO A 35 -2.25 -9.54 -10.93
CA PRO A 35 -0.90 -9.54 -11.48
C PRO A 35 -0.58 -8.29 -12.32
N LEU A 36 -1.53 -7.82 -13.14
CA LEU A 36 -1.34 -6.58 -13.90
C LEU A 36 -1.26 -5.34 -12.99
N VAL A 37 -2.09 -5.29 -11.94
CA VAL A 37 -2.05 -4.24 -10.91
C VAL A 37 -0.69 -4.23 -10.22
N LEU A 38 -0.20 -5.39 -9.75
CA LEU A 38 1.11 -5.52 -9.12
C LEU A 38 2.23 -5.10 -10.07
N LEU A 39 2.22 -5.59 -11.30
CA LEU A 39 3.21 -5.21 -12.32
C LEU A 39 3.19 -3.71 -12.57
N SER A 40 2.02 -3.12 -12.78
CA SER A 40 1.88 -1.68 -13.02
C SER A 40 2.36 -0.85 -11.82
N THR A 41 2.02 -1.24 -10.59
CA THR A 41 2.49 -0.57 -9.38
C THR A 41 4.00 -0.68 -9.24
N PHE A 42 4.58 -1.85 -9.51
CA PHE A 42 6.02 -2.04 -9.47
C PHE A 42 6.75 -1.12 -10.45
N LEU A 43 6.23 -1.00 -11.68
CA LEU A 43 6.79 -0.09 -12.68
C LEU A 43 6.69 1.39 -12.24
N VAL A 44 5.59 1.79 -11.58
CA VAL A 44 5.44 3.14 -11.02
C VAL A 44 6.45 3.39 -9.90
N ILE A 45 6.62 2.45 -8.96
CA ILE A 45 7.63 2.57 -7.90
C ILE A 45 9.02 2.74 -8.49
N ARG A 46 9.33 1.95 -9.53
CA ARG A 46 10.60 2.03 -10.24
C ARG A 46 10.78 3.38 -10.96
N LEU A 47 9.73 3.89 -11.59
CA LEU A 47 9.74 5.22 -12.21
C LEU A 47 9.98 6.33 -11.17
N GLU A 48 9.30 6.26 -10.01
CA GLU A 48 9.48 7.20 -8.90
C GLU A 48 10.93 7.18 -8.38
N TYR A 49 11.54 5.99 -8.27
CA TYR A 49 12.94 5.84 -7.87
C TYR A 49 13.91 6.58 -8.80
N TYR A 50 13.81 6.36 -10.12
CA TYR A 50 14.69 7.05 -11.08
C TYR A 50 14.42 8.54 -11.19
N THR A 51 13.15 8.95 -11.10
CA THR A 51 12.76 10.37 -11.10
C THR A 51 13.37 11.09 -9.90
N ARG A 52 13.37 10.45 -8.73
CA ARG A 52 13.99 10.99 -7.51
C ARG A 52 15.50 11.15 -7.65
N ILE A 53 16.20 10.17 -8.20
CA ILE A 53 17.65 10.27 -8.48
C ILE A 53 17.93 11.45 -9.43
N ASN A 54 17.17 11.55 -10.52
CA ASN A 54 17.34 12.64 -11.49
C ASN A 54 17.07 14.01 -10.86
N ASN A 55 16.05 14.13 -10.00
CA ASN A 55 15.76 15.37 -9.29
C ASN A 55 16.90 15.78 -8.35
N PHE A 56 17.52 14.84 -7.63
CA PHE A 56 18.70 15.14 -6.82
C PHE A 56 19.90 15.60 -7.67
N ARG A 57 20.16 14.92 -8.81
CA ARG A 57 21.23 15.32 -9.73
C ARG A 57 21.01 16.72 -10.30
N LEU A 58 19.76 17.07 -10.64
CA LEU A 58 19.40 18.42 -11.11
C LEU A 58 19.60 19.47 -10.00
N GLN A 59 19.25 19.16 -8.75
CA GLN A 59 19.50 20.07 -7.62
C GLN A 59 20.99 20.36 -7.42
N ILE A 60 21.85 19.35 -7.59
CA ILE A 60 23.31 19.53 -7.51
C ILE A 60 23.82 20.39 -8.67
N ALA A 61 23.38 20.10 -9.90
CA ALA A 61 23.76 20.87 -11.08
C ALA A 61 23.36 22.36 -10.96
N ASN A 62 22.23 22.64 -10.28
CA ASN A 62 21.75 23.99 -10.02
C ASN A 62 22.35 24.64 -8.75
N GLY A 63 23.30 23.98 -8.07
CA GLY A 63 23.92 24.50 -6.84
C GLY A 63 23.00 24.55 -5.62
N LEU A 64 21.84 23.87 -5.66
CA LEU A 64 20.86 23.82 -4.57
C LEU A 64 21.19 22.73 -3.53
N SER A 65 22.10 21.81 -3.85
CA SER A 65 22.51 20.72 -2.98
C SER A 65 23.98 20.33 -3.22
N HIS A 66 24.68 19.94 -2.15
CA HIS A 66 26.08 19.51 -2.19
C HIS A 66 26.23 18.10 -1.63
N ILE A 67 25.39 17.18 -2.10
CA ILE A 67 25.43 15.77 -1.68
C ILE A 67 26.22 14.95 -2.69
N SER A 68 26.95 13.96 -2.19
CA SER A 68 27.73 13.05 -3.04
C SER A 68 26.81 12.07 -3.81
N GLU A 69 27.30 11.49 -4.91
CA GLU A 69 26.54 10.49 -5.70
C GLU A 69 26.10 9.28 -4.84
N SER A 70 26.94 8.86 -3.89
CA SER A 70 26.60 7.78 -2.95
C SER A 70 25.47 8.18 -1.99
N GLU A 71 25.40 9.45 -1.60
CA GLU A 71 24.34 9.99 -0.75
C GLU A 71 23.02 10.16 -1.52
N ILE A 72 23.06 10.49 -2.82
CA ILE A 72 21.87 10.49 -3.69
C ILE A 72 21.23 9.12 -3.71
N LEU A 73 22.02 8.07 -3.91
CA LEU A 73 21.52 6.70 -3.94
C LEU A 73 20.90 6.30 -2.59
N LYS A 74 21.58 6.60 -1.48
CA LYS A 74 21.03 6.35 -0.13
C LYS A 74 19.71 7.09 0.10
N LYS A 75 19.65 8.40 -0.16
CA LYS A 75 18.43 9.20 0.01
C LYS A 75 17.29 8.78 -0.93
N SER A 76 17.62 8.28 -2.11
CA SER A 76 16.62 7.80 -3.07
C SER A 76 15.92 6.52 -2.61
N CYS A 77 16.58 5.70 -1.79
CA CYS A 77 16.01 4.49 -1.21
C CYS A 77 15.23 4.73 0.11
N ASN A 78 15.32 5.93 0.70
CA ASN A 78 14.76 6.25 2.02
C ASN A 78 13.24 6.51 2.05
N ASN A 79 12.57 6.58 0.90
CA ASN A 79 11.12 6.68 0.85
C ASN A 79 10.52 5.41 0.22
N PRO A 80 10.37 4.33 1.01
CA PRO A 80 9.94 3.04 0.48
C PRO A 80 8.41 2.89 0.40
N ASN A 81 7.65 3.99 0.53
CA ASN A 81 6.18 4.00 0.61
C ASN A 81 5.53 3.02 -0.36
N GLY A 82 5.84 3.18 -1.65
CA GLY A 82 5.26 2.35 -2.69
C GLY A 82 5.55 0.85 -2.52
N LEU A 83 6.75 0.48 -2.07
CA LEU A 83 7.13 -0.92 -1.88
C LEU A 83 6.39 -1.58 -0.72
N PHE A 84 6.21 -0.87 0.40
CA PHE A 84 5.44 -1.38 1.54
C PHE A 84 3.96 -1.56 1.19
N PHE A 85 3.35 -0.59 0.51
CA PHE A 85 1.95 -0.72 0.05
C PHE A 85 1.80 -1.84 -0.98
N PHE A 86 2.75 -1.99 -1.88
CA PHE A 86 2.81 -3.12 -2.81
C PHE A 86 2.81 -4.47 -2.07
N LEU A 87 3.65 -4.60 -1.04
CA LEU A 87 3.74 -5.82 -0.23
C LEU A 87 2.45 -6.08 0.55
N PHE A 88 1.88 -5.06 1.20
CA PHE A 88 0.58 -5.20 1.89
C PHE A 88 -0.52 -5.65 0.94
N PHE A 89 -0.62 -5.02 -0.22
CA PHE A 89 -1.62 -5.38 -1.23
C PHE A 89 -1.46 -6.84 -1.68
N ALA A 90 -0.23 -7.26 -2.00
CA ALA A 90 0.06 -8.63 -2.42
C ALA A 90 -0.27 -9.64 -1.31
N ILE A 91 0.18 -9.40 -0.08
CA ILE A 91 -0.05 -10.29 1.07
C ILE A 91 -1.55 -10.44 1.33
N PHE A 92 -2.30 -9.34 1.44
CA PHE A 92 -3.73 -9.41 1.73
C PHE A 92 -4.51 -10.05 0.58
N TYR A 93 -4.14 -9.79 -0.67
CA TYR A 93 -4.78 -10.45 -1.80
C TYR A 93 -4.56 -11.97 -1.75
N VAL A 94 -3.31 -12.41 -1.59
CA VAL A 94 -2.97 -13.85 -1.50
C VAL A 94 -3.71 -14.51 -0.34
N LEU A 95 -3.69 -13.91 0.86
CA LEU A 95 -4.42 -14.43 2.02
C LEU A 95 -5.94 -14.50 1.76
N GLY A 96 -6.50 -13.51 1.06
CA GLY A 96 -7.91 -13.47 0.68
C GLY A 96 -8.29 -14.58 -0.30
N ILE A 97 -7.44 -14.85 -1.29
CA ILE A 97 -7.65 -15.91 -2.28
C ILE A 97 -7.49 -17.30 -1.64
N ILE A 98 -6.46 -17.52 -0.83
CA ILE A 98 -6.27 -18.81 -0.12
C ILE A 98 -7.51 -19.13 0.75
N ASN A 99 -8.09 -18.11 1.38
CA ASN A 99 -9.26 -18.26 2.26
C ASN A 99 -10.61 -18.06 1.55
N HIS A 100 -10.68 -18.11 0.21
CA HIS A 100 -11.90 -17.80 -0.56
C HIS A 100 -13.11 -18.70 -0.20
N HIS A 101 -12.89 -19.93 0.26
CA HIS A 101 -13.96 -20.83 0.71
C HIS A 101 -14.68 -20.33 1.98
N LYS A 102 -14.01 -19.53 2.82
CA LYS A 102 -14.58 -18.95 4.03
C LYS A 102 -14.95 -17.49 3.77
N SER A 103 -16.16 -17.27 3.26
CA SER A 103 -16.66 -15.94 2.81
C SER A 103 -16.36 -14.81 3.80
N SER A 104 -16.56 -15.02 5.11
CA SER A 104 -16.27 -14.00 6.12
C SER A 104 -14.78 -13.66 6.25
N ILE A 105 -13.87 -14.62 6.04
CA ILE A 105 -12.42 -14.40 6.11
C ILE A 105 -11.94 -13.74 4.82
N HIS A 106 -12.36 -14.27 3.67
CA HIS A 106 -12.10 -13.72 2.35
C HIS A 106 -12.46 -12.23 2.27
N ALA A 107 -13.68 -11.86 2.66
CA ALA A 107 -14.15 -10.48 2.59
C ALA A 107 -13.32 -9.50 3.44
N ARG A 108 -12.78 -9.95 4.59
CA ARG A 108 -11.94 -9.13 5.47
C ARG A 108 -10.56 -8.87 4.88
N TYR A 109 -9.98 -9.84 4.20
CA TYR A 109 -8.74 -9.64 3.44
C TYR A 109 -8.96 -8.76 2.21
N MET A 110 -10.09 -8.91 1.50
CA MET A 110 -10.46 -7.99 0.42
C MET A 110 -10.67 -6.56 0.94
N LEU A 111 -11.24 -6.39 2.14
CA LEU A 111 -11.31 -5.10 2.80
C LEU A 111 -9.91 -4.52 3.08
N ALA A 112 -8.97 -5.32 3.58
CA ALA A 112 -7.60 -4.88 3.80
C ALA A 112 -6.91 -4.47 2.49
N THR A 113 -7.09 -5.21 1.38
CA THR A 113 -6.58 -4.75 0.07
C THR A 113 -7.14 -3.40 -0.37
N GLY A 114 -8.40 -3.09 -0.01
CA GLY A 114 -9.01 -1.79 -0.23
C GLY A 114 -8.42 -0.69 0.67
N LEU A 115 -8.19 -0.99 1.96
CA LEU A 115 -7.57 -0.06 2.90
C LEU A 115 -6.14 0.31 2.49
N THR A 116 -5.37 -0.61 1.91
CA THR A 116 -4.02 -0.31 1.40
C THR A 116 -4.04 0.79 0.34
N LEU A 117 -5.10 0.91 -0.45
CA LEU A 117 -5.24 1.95 -1.48
C LEU A 117 -5.65 3.30 -0.91
N LEU A 118 -6.16 3.33 0.33
CA LEU A 118 -6.54 4.55 1.00
C LEU A 118 -5.32 5.45 1.22
N ALA A 119 -4.15 4.87 1.51
CA ALA A 119 -2.89 5.59 1.68
C ALA A 119 -2.50 6.50 0.50
N PRO A 120 -2.14 5.98 -0.68
CA PRO A 120 -1.73 6.84 -1.79
C PRO A 120 -2.84 7.79 -2.27
N THR A 121 -4.11 7.48 -1.99
CA THR A 121 -5.23 8.36 -2.34
C THR A 121 -5.33 9.54 -1.38
N PHE A 122 -5.27 9.26 -0.08
CA PHE A 122 -5.36 10.29 0.96
C PHE A 122 -4.11 11.17 0.97
N ASP A 123 -2.93 10.58 0.83
CA ASP A 123 -1.67 11.31 0.75
C ASP A 123 -1.67 12.30 -0.42
N ARG A 124 -2.22 11.90 -1.58
CA ARG A 124 -2.39 12.82 -2.73
C ARG A 124 -3.33 13.97 -2.44
N ILE A 125 -4.48 13.70 -1.82
CA ILE A 125 -5.45 14.77 -1.47
C ILE A 125 -4.79 15.76 -0.50
N VAL A 126 -4.12 15.26 0.53
CA VAL A 126 -3.51 16.11 1.57
C VAL A 126 -2.31 16.90 1.02
N GLU A 127 -1.43 16.26 0.25
CA GLU A 127 -0.23 16.90 -0.28
C GLU A 127 -0.51 17.81 -1.48
N ILE A 128 -1.41 17.45 -2.39
CA ILE A 128 -1.68 18.21 -3.62
C ILE A 128 -2.76 19.27 -3.39
N ASP A 129 -3.92 18.87 -2.86
CA ASP A 129 -5.08 19.77 -2.76
C ASP A 129 -4.96 20.71 -1.56
N PHE A 130 -4.52 20.18 -0.41
CA PHE A 130 -4.35 20.98 0.80
C PHE A 130 -2.94 21.55 0.98
N ARG A 131 -1.96 21.11 0.16
CA ARG A 131 -0.55 21.54 0.25
C ARG A 131 0.08 21.29 1.63
N ILE A 132 -0.39 20.26 2.34
CA ILE A 132 0.11 19.89 3.66
C ILE A 132 1.06 18.71 3.49
N SER A 133 2.37 18.95 3.49
CA SER A 133 3.38 17.89 3.52
C SER A 133 3.68 17.39 4.93
N THR A 134 3.49 18.27 5.92
CA THR A 134 3.78 18.00 7.34
C THR A 134 2.76 18.68 8.24
N ILE A 135 2.31 17.99 9.28
CA ILE A 135 1.49 18.55 10.35
C ILE A 135 2.42 19.22 11.36
N ALA A 136 2.12 20.47 11.71
CA ALA A 136 2.89 21.27 12.66
C ALA A 136 4.41 21.33 12.35
N GLY A 137 4.79 21.15 11.08
CA GLY A 137 6.18 21.13 10.63
C GLY A 137 7.00 19.90 11.02
N ILE A 138 6.41 18.91 11.71
CA ILE A 138 7.15 17.80 12.33
C ILE A 138 6.68 16.43 11.82
N ILE A 139 5.36 16.22 11.74
CA ILE A 139 4.81 14.90 11.45
C ILE A 139 4.51 14.80 9.95
N PRO A 140 5.10 13.85 9.21
CA PRO A 140 4.76 13.66 7.81
C PRO A 140 3.27 13.36 7.60
N ALA A 141 2.67 13.91 6.54
CA ALA A 141 1.23 13.77 6.30
C ALA A 141 0.76 12.31 6.18
N PHE A 142 1.59 11.42 5.62
CA PHE A 142 1.26 9.99 5.46
C PHE A 142 1.03 9.24 6.79
N VAL A 143 1.55 9.75 7.91
CA VAL A 143 1.31 9.16 9.24
C VAL A 143 -0.17 9.21 9.61
N ILE A 144 -0.88 10.26 9.18
CA ILE A 144 -2.33 10.36 9.36
C ILE A 144 -3.01 9.15 8.73
N THR A 145 -2.57 8.75 7.54
CA THR A 145 -3.21 7.67 6.82
C THR A 145 -2.94 6.31 7.48
N PHE A 146 -1.75 6.09 8.03
CA PHE A 146 -1.46 4.91 8.85
C PHE A 146 -2.39 4.84 10.07
N LEU A 147 -2.50 5.94 10.83
CA LEU A 147 -3.40 6.02 11.97
C LEU A 147 -4.86 5.82 11.57
N LEU A 148 -5.28 6.33 10.41
CA LEU A 148 -6.62 6.16 9.88
C LEU A 148 -6.93 4.70 9.54
N ILE A 149 -5.99 3.99 8.89
CA ILE A 149 -6.13 2.55 8.59
C ILE A 149 -6.28 1.74 9.89
N ASP A 150 -5.40 2.00 10.87
CA ASP A 150 -5.43 1.30 12.16
C ASP A 150 -6.71 1.61 12.93
N PHE A 151 -7.14 2.87 12.93
CA PHE A 151 -8.37 3.31 13.55
C PHE A 151 -9.60 2.62 12.94
N ILE A 152 -9.69 2.54 11.61
CA ILE A 152 -10.76 1.82 10.91
C ILE A 152 -10.77 0.34 11.32
N LEU A 153 -9.60 -0.32 11.34
CA LEU A 153 -9.50 -1.73 11.74
C LEU A 153 -9.89 -1.94 13.20
N ILE A 154 -9.47 -1.06 14.12
CA ILE A 154 -9.83 -1.12 15.54
C ILE A 154 -11.35 -0.96 15.72
N ILE A 155 -11.99 -0.03 15.00
CA ILE A 155 -13.46 0.12 15.01
C ILE A 155 -14.14 -1.17 14.55
N LEU A 156 -13.68 -1.75 13.44
CA LEU A 156 -14.25 -2.98 12.90
C LEU A 156 -14.05 -4.17 13.85
N ILE A 157 -12.90 -4.28 14.51
CA ILE A 157 -12.62 -5.29 15.53
C ILE A 157 -13.57 -5.14 16.71
N ARG A 158 -13.72 -3.91 17.24
CA ARG A 158 -14.63 -3.63 18.37
C ARG A 158 -16.07 -3.96 18.01
N ARG A 159 -16.50 -3.62 16.79
CA ARG A 159 -17.85 -3.95 16.29
C ARG A 159 -18.05 -5.46 16.20
N ASP A 160 -17.12 -6.17 15.58
CA ASP A 160 -17.23 -7.62 15.40
C ASP A 160 -17.19 -8.35 16.77
N TYR A 161 -16.39 -7.88 17.72
CA TYR A 161 -16.38 -8.37 19.11
C TYR A 161 -17.75 -8.22 19.79
N LYS A 162 -18.36 -7.03 19.71
CA LYS A 162 -19.68 -6.76 20.31
C LYS A 162 -20.80 -7.64 19.73
N ILE A 163 -20.70 -8.04 18.46
CA ILE A 163 -21.70 -8.86 17.76
C ILE A 163 -21.36 -10.37 17.85
N GLY A 164 -20.30 -10.75 18.58
CA GLY A 164 -19.88 -12.16 18.72
C GLY A 164 -19.27 -12.76 17.45
N LYS A 165 -18.86 -11.93 16.48
CA LYS A 165 -18.17 -12.38 15.27
C LYS A 165 -16.69 -12.64 15.56
N PRO A 166 -16.05 -13.62 14.89
CA PRO A 166 -14.66 -13.94 15.14
C PRO A 166 -13.75 -12.76 14.75
N ILE A 167 -12.95 -12.22 15.66
CA ILE A 167 -12.10 -11.03 15.37
C ILE A 167 -10.73 -11.37 14.78
N LYS A 168 -10.29 -12.64 14.84
CA LYS A 168 -8.92 -13.09 14.54
C LYS A 168 -8.36 -12.57 13.22
N THR A 169 -9.16 -12.60 12.14
CA THR A 169 -8.71 -12.12 10.82
C THR A 169 -8.43 -10.62 10.80
N LEU A 170 -9.30 -9.80 11.39
CA LEU A 170 -9.11 -8.35 11.43
C LEU A 170 -7.94 -7.97 12.34
N THR A 171 -7.78 -8.68 13.47
CA THR A 171 -6.61 -8.52 14.34
C THR A 171 -5.33 -8.90 13.59
N GLY A 172 -5.34 -9.97 12.80
CA GLY A 172 -4.22 -10.35 11.93
C GLY A 172 -3.88 -9.27 10.90
N CYS A 173 -4.88 -8.67 10.25
CA CYS A 173 -4.67 -7.55 9.34
C CYS A 173 -4.04 -6.35 10.05
N LEU A 174 -4.53 -5.99 11.24
CA LEU A 174 -3.97 -4.89 12.04
C LEU A 174 -2.52 -5.17 12.43
N ILE A 175 -2.19 -6.39 12.85
CA ILE A 175 -0.81 -6.77 13.18
C ILE A 175 0.09 -6.62 11.94
N ILE A 176 -0.34 -7.11 10.77
CA ILE A 176 0.43 -6.99 9.53
C ILE A 176 0.68 -5.51 9.19
N TYR A 177 -0.34 -4.65 9.30
CA TYR A 177 -0.17 -3.21 9.08
C TYR A 177 0.79 -2.58 10.08
N VAL A 178 0.55 -2.73 11.38
CA VAL A 178 1.37 -2.11 12.44
C VAL A 178 2.82 -2.59 12.33
N VAL A 179 3.06 -3.89 12.14
CA VAL A 179 4.41 -4.42 11.93
C VAL A 179 5.03 -3.81 10.69
N GLY A 180 4.33 -3.79 9.56
CA GLY A 180 4.87 -3.21 8.34
C GLY A 180 5.09 -1.68 8.43
N GLN A 181 4.29 -0.95 9.20
CA GLN A 181 4.48 0.47 9.50
C GLN A 181 5.73 0.70 10.38
N ILE A 182 5.97 -0.16 11.38
CA ILE A 182 7.22 -0.11 12.17
C ILE A 182 8.41 -0.41 11.26
N LEU A 183 8.32 -1.46 10.44
CA LEU A 183 9.36 -1.81 9.47
C LEU A 183 9.59 -0.69 8.45
N TYR A 184 8.56 0.05 8.07
CA TYR A 184 8.68 1.21 7.18
C TYR A 184 9.65 2.27 7.73
N TYR A 185 9.66 2.52 9.05
CA TYR A 185 10.60 3.45 9.67
C TYR A 185 11.97 2.84 9.97
N VAL A 186 11.99 1.55 10.30
CA VAL A 186 13.19 0.87 10.80
C VAL A 186 14.07 0.38 9.65
N ILE A 187 13.50 -0.23 8.61
CA ILE A 187 14.26 -0.86 7.53
C ILE A 187 15.15 0.12 6.76
N PRO A 188 14.69 1.34 6.36
CA PRO A 188 15.53 2.27 5.61
C PRO A 188 16.77 2.77 6.34
N SER A 189 16.83 2.61 7.67
CA SER A 189 18.00 3.01 8.45
C SER A 189 19.18 2.05 8.32
N PHE A 190 18.96 0.82 7.83
CA PHE A 190 20.04 -0.16 7.66
C PHE A 190 20.76 -0.01 6.31
N ASP A 191 22.09 -0.13 6.31
CA ASP A 191 22.90 0.00 5.10
C ASP A 191 22.57 -1.03 4.00
N TRP A 192 22.14 -2.24 4.38
CA TRP A 192 21.77 -3.28 3.40
C TRP A 192 20.53 -2.93 2.60
N TRP A 193 19.63 -2.09 3.14
CA TRP A 193 18.38 -1.71 2.48
C TRP A 193 18.64 -1.00 1.17
N GLY A 194 19.60 -0.07 1.14
CA GLY A 194 19.96 0.67 -0.06
C GLY A 194 20.40 -0.26 -1.20
N ASN A 195 21.22 -1.27 -0.87
CA ASN A 195 21.70 -2.26 -1.83
C ASN A 195 20.57 -3.16 -2.35
N PHE A 196 19.70 -3.62 -1.44
CA PHE A 196 18.54 -4.44 -1.79
C PHE A 196 17.54 -3.68 -2.67
N TYR A 197 17.18 -2.46 -2.28
CA TYR A 197 16.26 -1.62 -3.03
C TYR A 197 16.82 -1.31 -4.42
N ALA A 198 18.09 -0.88 -4.51
CA ALA A 198 18.74 -0.63 -5.78
C ALA A 198 18.81 -1.88 -6.66
N PHE A 199 19.08 -3.06 -6.10
CA PHE A 199 19.09 -4.33 -6.82
C PHE A 199 17.74 -4.63 -7.48
N ILE A 200 16.63 -4.47 -6.75
CA ILE A 200 15.28 -4.69 -7.27
C ILE A 200 14.91 -3.66 -8.34
N MET A 201 15.39 -2.43 -8.22
CA MET A 201 15.08 -1.36 -9.17
C MET A 201 15.93 -1.40 -10.45
N LYS A 202 16.94 -2.28 -10.55
CA LYS A 202 17.77 -2.41 -11.75
C LYS A 202 16.91 -2.74 -12.99
N PRO A 203 17.28 -2.25 -14.18
CA PRO A 203 16.69 -2.74 -15.42
C PRO A 203 16.94 -4.23 -15.55
N ALA A 204 15.93 -4.95 -16.04
CA ALA A 204 16.19 -6.25 -16.65
C ALA A 204 17.20 -6.02 -17.79
N PRO A 205 18.22 -6.89 -17.91
CA PRO A 205 19.24 -6.79 -18.96
C PRO A 205 18.62 -6.85 -20.36
#